data_AF-A0A9P0FJC2-F1
#
_entry.id   AF-A0A9P0FJC2-F1
#
_cell.length_a   1.000
_cell.length_b   1.000
_cell.length_c   1.000
_cell.angle_alpha   90.00
_cell.angle_beta   90.00
_cell.angle_gamma   90.00
#
_symmetry.space_group_name_H-M   'P 1'
#
loop_
_entity.id
_entity.type
_entity.pdbx_description
1 polymer ?
#
loop_
_entity_poly.entity_id
_entity_poly.type
_entity_poly.pdbx_seq_one_letter_code
_entity_poly.pdbx_strand_id
1 'polypeptide(L)'
;MNCRVLVCVLSIISVCESYTYNGISMRKCKNYKLEECEPMTSNNVHLIVSGETKVLKKNHFGNETELMDITVTPGSLRELKPKCFSNLPSLKRIYLGGNFLKIIPFGVFNFLPVYYVYLAGNQIHTIETEAFAGMEALKEIYLDKNSLVYFDPGWFALEGKTSNLETLNIHHNKIISINKKAFYNFPKIKTVDFSFNEIEYISGDIFRYNADITLFDVSFNKLTTLSSNLLENVKKVDKFVIAFNFIDNLDKEVIEETKIKSASIHPNQWICSCLKDVETSLYNNRVQSFSSGDTFKSRENLLKYQLPVNTQYLASNLSICYETWKNCEDSQSSSENSEAQKAFQEVLTKTYDKVNVKCAEGSGCLDGMVCRSDYCWALIKVAYYFENDPMYFVWGF
;
A
#
# COMPACT_ATOMS: atom_id res chain seq x y z
N MET A 1 -13.68 9.00 -13.69
CA MET A 1 -14.37 10.24 -13.27
C MET A 1 -15.65 9.88 -12.52
N ASN A 2 -15.55 9.42 -11.27
CA ASN A 2 -16.68 9.23 -10.35
C ASN A 2 -16.13 9.46 -8.92
N CYS A 3 -16.92 10.14 -8.07
CA CYS A 3 -16.60 10.52 -6.67
C CYS A 3 -15.62 11.69 -6.42
N ARG A 4 -15.75 12.81 -7.13
CA ARG A 4 -15.11 14.09 -6.71
C ARG A 4 -16.01 15.31 -6.66
N VAL A 5 -17.33 15.17 -6.72
CA VAL A 5 -18.25 16.31 -6.66
C VAL A 5 -19.37 16.02 -5.67
N LEU A 6 -19.19 16.47 -4.42
CA LEU A 6 -20.20 17.22 -3.66
C LEU A 6 -19.55 17.86 -2.42
N VAL A 7 -18.67 18.83 -2.65
CA VAL A 7 -18.32 19.85 -1.66
C VAL A 7 -18.42 21.20 -2.38
N CYS A 8 -19.05 22.18 -1.71
CA CYS A 8 -19.49 23.51 -2.18
C CYS A 8 -20.87 23.45 -2.86
N VAL A 9 -21.93 24.16 -2.43
CA VAL A 9 -22.07 25.57 -1.97
C VAL A 9 -23.37 25.70 -1.12
N LEU A 10 -23.46 26.80 -0.33
CA LEU A 10 -24.60 27.36 0.44
C LEU A 10 -24.70 26.79 1.88
N SER A 11 -24.98 27.53 2.96
CA SER A 11 -25.14 28.96 3.24
C SER A 11 -25.12 29.16 4.76
N ILE A 12 -25.04 30.40 5.22
CA ILE A 12 -25.00 30.81 6.63
C ILE A 12 -26.30 30.39 7.37
N ILE A 13 -26.11 29.67 8.50
CA ILE A 13 -27.03 29.35 9.63
C ILE A 13 -28.22 28.43 9.35
N SER A 14 -27.99 27.12 9.46
CA SER A 14 -28.85 26.20 10.21
C SER A 14 -27.96 25.37 11.17
N VAL A 15 -28.51 24.97 12.32
CA VAL A 15 -27.79 24.21 13.35
C VAL A 15 -27.57 22.75 12.91
N CYS A 16 -28.49 22.23 12.10
CA CYS A 16 -28.39 20.94 11.44
C CYS A 16 -29.07 20.99 10.05
N GLU A 17 -28.46 20.31 9.07
CA GLU A 17 -29.05 20.05 7.76
C GLU A 17 -29.31 18.54 7.62
N SER A 18 -30.55 18.16 7.34
CA SER A 18 -30.94 16.80 6.99
C SER A 18 -31.30 16.76 5.51
N TYR A 19 -30.74 15.81 4.77
CA TYR A 19 -31.13 15.59 3.37
C TYR A 19 -31.08 14.12 3.01
N THR A 20 -31.93 13.74 2.05
CA THR A 20 -31.95 12.38 1.50
C THR A 20 -31.30 12.39 0.13
N TYR A 21 -30.31 11.52 -0.07
CA TYR A 21 -29.66 11.32 -1.36
C TYR A 21 -29.73 9.85 -1.74
N ASN A 22 -30.39 9.51 -2.85
CA ASN A 22 -30.59 8.13 -3.31
C ASN A 22 -31.16 7.18 -2.24
N GLY A 23 -32.11 7.65 -1.42
CA GLY A 23 -32.71 6.87 -0.32
C GLY A 23 -31.85 6.75 0.93
N ILE A 24 -30.67 7.40 0.96
CA ILE A 24 -29.79 7.46 2.12
C ILE A 24 -30.02 8.76 2.88
N SER A 25 -30.19 8.67 4.20
CA SER A 25 -30.45 9.81 5.08
C SER A 25 -29.14 10.36 5.64
N MET A 26 -28.79 11.57 5.22
CA MET A 26 -27.58 12.28 5.63
C MET A 26 -27.95 13.36 6.65
N ARG A 27 -27.20 13.43 7.75
CA ARG A 27 -27.29 14.51 8.74
C ARG A 27 -25.94 15.22 8.83
N LYS A 28 -25.97 16.54 8.72
CA LYS A 28 -24.80 17.40 8.89
C LYS A 28 -25.08 18.36 10.04
N CYS A 29 -24.37 18.18 11.15
CA CYS A 29 -24.57 18.95 12.37
C CYS A 29 -23.43 19.94 12.55
N LYS A 30 -23.73 21.20 12.85
CA LYS A 30 -22.69 22.21 13.18
C LYS A 30 -21.94 21.87 14.48
N ASN A 31 -22.58 21.12 15.40
CA ASN A 31 -22.05 20.76 16.72
C ASN A 31 -22.09 19.25 17.04
N TYR A 32 -22.34 18.37 16.08
CA TYR A 32 -22.41 16.89 16.26
C TYR A 32 -23.52 16.37 17.16
N LYS A 33 -24.32 17.28 17.72
CA LYS A 33 -25.52 16.97 18.46
C LYS A 33 -26.63 16.62 17.47
N LEU A 34 -26.84 15.33 17.28
CA LEU A 34 -27.92 14.78 16.47
C LEU A 34 -29.32 15.16 17.01
N GLU A 35 -29.42 15.45 18.31
CA GLU A 35 -30.62 16.01 18.96
C GLU A 35 -31.04 17.39 18.41
N GLU A 36 -30.11 18.15 17.83
CA GLU A 36 -30.38 19.45 17.18
C GLU A 36 -30.88 19.28 15.73
N CYS A 37 -30.94 18.04 15.23
CA CYS A 37 -31.49 17.69 13.92
C CYS A 37 -32.91 17.17 14.03
N GLU A 38 -33.72 17.43 13.00
CA GLU A 38 -35.01 16.79 12.90
C GLU A 38 -34.86 15.25 12.82
N PRO A 39 -35.64 14.50 13.63
CA PRO A 39 -35.62 13.04 13.58
C PRO A 39 -36.11 12.56 12.22
N MET A 40 -35.27 11.79 11.53
CA MET A 40 -35.63 11.15 10.27
C MET A 40 -36.20 9.76 10.55
N THR A 41 -37.22 9.36 9.80
CA THR A 41 -37.90 8.05 9.89
C THR A 41 -37.13 6.90 9.22
N SER A 42 -35.84 7.09 8.94
CA SER A 42 -35.03 6.19 8.12
C SER A 42 -33.99 5.46 8.95
N ASN A 43 -33.92 4.14 8.77
CA ASN A 43 -33.00 3.26 9.48
C ASN A 43 -31.53 3.40 9.05
N ASN A 44 -31.19 4.32 8.14
CA ASN A 44 -29.86 4.49 7.57
C ASN A 44 -29.32 5.91 7.80
N VAL A 45 -28.94 6.20 9.05
CA VAL A 45 -28.43 7.53 9.43
C VAL A 45 -26.92 7.60 9.25
N HIS A 46 -26.47 8.61 8.52
CA HIS A 46 -25.05 8.94 8.31
C HIS A 46 -24.76 10.34 8.87
N LEU A 47 -23.82 10.43 9.81
CA LEU A 47 -23.44 11.69 10.43
C LEU A 47 -22.17 12.26 9.79
N ILE A 48 -22.26 13.48 9.28
CA ILE A 48 -21.11 14.30 8.88
C ILE A 48 -20.79 15.29 9.98
N VAL A 49 -19.61 15.11 10.56
CA VAL A 49 -18.96 15.98 11.55
C VAL A 49 -18.12 17.02 10.80
N SER A 50 -18.45 18.30 10.98
CA SER A 50 -17.72 19.48 10.53
C SER A 50 -16.20 19.42 10.76
N GLY A 51 -15.50 19.96 9.77
CA GLY A 51 -14.04 19.95 9.64
C GLY A 51 -13.35 20.98 10.51
N GLU A 52 -14.09 21.67 11.37
CA GLU A 52 -13.54 22.49 12.45
C GLU A 52 -13.33 21.66 13.74
N THR A 53 -13.83 20.42 13.79
CA THR A 53 -13.64 19.53 14.95
C THR A 53 -12.17 19.26 15.17
N LYS A 54 -11.68 19.64 16.35
CA LYS A 54 -10.31 19.32 16.76
C LYS A 54 -10.23 18.09 17.65
N VAL A 55 -11.29 17.79 18.42
CA VAL A 55 -11.29 16.73 19.44
C VAL A 55 -12.64 16.03 19.48
N LEU A 56 -12.64 14.70 19.35
CA LEU A 56 -13.80 13.86 19.70
C LEU A 56 -13.72 13.51 21.18
N LYS A 57 -14.65 14.05 21.97
CA LYS A 57 -14.68 13.89 23.44
C LYS A 57 -15.39 12.58 23.83
N LYS A 58 -15.31 12.17 25.10
CA LYS A 58 -16.10 11.04 25.61
C LYS A 58 -17.59 11.22 25.29
N ASN A 59 -18.25 10.15 24.84
CA ASN A 59 -19.66 10.13 24.44
C ASN A 59 -20.02 11.25 23.43
N HIS A 60 -19.13 11.54 22.49
CA HIS A 60 -19.28 12.67 21.56
C HIS A 60 -20.59 12.61 20.77
N PHE A 61 -21.01 11.38 20.43
CA PHE A 61 -22.16 11.10 19.58
C PHE A 61 -23.41 10.72 20.37
N GLY A 62 -23.42 10.84 21.71
CA GLY A 62 -24.60 10.49 22.49
C GLY A 62 -24.96 9.00 22.46
N ASN A 63 -26.26 8.69 22.46
CA ASN A 63 -26.80 7.32 22.41
C ASN A 63 -27.61 7.14 21.13
N GLU A 64 -26.90 6.95 20.01
CA GLU A 64 -27.50 6.97 18.68
C GLU A 64 -27.61 5.55 18.14
N THR A 65 -28.79 4.96 18.35
CA THR A 65 -29.05 3.56 18.04
C THR A 65 -29.21 3.27 16.55
N GLU A 66 -29.43 4.30 15.73
CA GLU A 66 -29.65 4.18 14.28
C GLU A 66 -28.44 4.64 13.44
N LEU A 67 -27.40 5.17 14.10
CA LEU A 67 -26.25 5.72 13.41
C LEU A 67 -25.39 4.62 12.81
N MET A 68 -25.33 4.57 11.47
CA MET A 68 -24.52 3.61 10.73
C MET A 68 -23.12 4.12 10.42
N ASP A 69 -23.00 5.40 10.07
CA ASP A 69 -21.75 5.96 9.59
C ASP A 69 -21.41 7.26 10.31
N ILE A 70 -20.14 7.38 10.70
CA ILE A 70 -19.57 8.64 11.15
C ILE A 70 -18.48 9.07 10.19
N THR A 71 -18.61 10.28 9.65
CA THR A 71 -17.61 10.92 8.82
C THR A 71 -17.17 12.22 9.46
N VAL A 72 -15.90 12.32 9.85
CA VAL A 72 -15.29 13.61 10.23
C VAL A 72 -14.61 14.18 9.01
N THR A 73 -15.11 15.33 8.53
CA THR A 73 -14.55 15.92 7.32
C THR A 73 -13.07 16.27 7.53
N PRO A 74 -12.20 16.05 6.52
CA PRO A 74 -10.77 16.32 6.60
C PRO A 74 -10.43 17.73 7.08
N GLY A 75 -9.30 17.87 7.79
CA GLY A 75 -8.61 19.15 7.94
C GLY A 75 -8.52 19.76 9.34
N SER A 76 -9.06 19.16 10.41
CA SER A 76 -8.82 19.70 11.77
C SER A 76 -8.72 18.69 12.90
N LEU A 77 -9.19 17.45 12.75
CA LEU A 77 -9.25 16.52 13.88
C LEU A 77 -7.84 16.14 14.33
N ARG A 78 -7.54 16.35 15.61
CA ARG A 78 -6.21 16.16 16.21
C ARG A 78 -6.19 15.09 17.29
N GLU A 79 -7.32 14.86 17.94
CA GLU A 79 -7.38 13.99 19.10
C GLU A 79 -8.69 13.21 19.19
N LEU A 80 -8.56 11.93 19.53
CA LEU A 80 -9.65 11.07 19.99
C LEU A 80 -9.50 10.91 21.50
N LYS A 81 -10.51 11.27 22.28
CA LYS A 81 -10.56 10.91 23.71
C LYS A 81 -11.13 9.50 23.87
N PRO A 82 -10.71 8.74 24.90
CA PRO A 82 -11.30 7.43 25.19
C PRO A 82 -12.82 7.49 25.27
N LYS A 83 -13.50 6.44 24.80
CA LYS A 83 -14.97 6.31 24.80
C LYS A 83 -15.69 7.38 23.97
N CYS A 84 -15.05 7.98 22.97
CA CYS A 84 -15.72 8.94 22.09
C CYS A 84 -16.79 8.32 21.19
N PHE A 85 -16.68 7.03 20.87
CA PHE A 85 -17.63 6.25 20.06
C PHE A 85 -18.57 5.35 20.90
N SER A 86 -18.80 5.67 22.17
CA SER A 86 -19.67 4.82 23.03
C SER A 86 -21.14 4.84 22.58
N ASN A 87 -21.83 3.72 22.83
CA ASN A 87 -23.28 3.56 22.62
C ASN A 87 -23.76 3.71 21.18
N LEU A 88 -23.04 3.10 20.22
CA LEU A 88 -23.38 3.13 18.79
C LEU A 88 -23.61 1.69 18.25
N PRO A 89 -24.72 1.02 18.65
CA PRO A 89 -24.94 -0.40 18.37
C PRO A 89 -25.16 -0.73 16.88
N SER A 90 -25.55 0.25 16.08
CA SER A 90 -25.77 0.09 14.64
C SER A 90 -24.61 0.57 13.79
N LEU A 91 -23.51 1.06 14.39
CA LEU A 91 -22.40 1.64 13.64
C LEU A 91 -21.72 0.58 12.77
N LYS A 92 -21.45 0.93 11.52
CA LYS A 92 -20.84 0.08 10.50
C LYS A 92 -19.57 0.68 9.92
N ARG A 93 -19.46 2.00 9.84
CA ARG A 93 -18.34 2.68 9.16
C ARG A 93 -17.86 3.91 9.91
N ILE A 94 -16.55 4.06 10.00
CA ILE A 94 -15.89 5.23 10.59
C ILE A 94 -14.91 5.83 9.58
N TYR A 95 -15.11 7.09 9.22
CA TYR A 95 -14.27 7.85 8.30
C TYR A 95 -13.60 9.03 9.02
N LEU A 96 -12.30 8.91 9.25
CA LEU A 96 -11.46 9.90 9.94
C LEU A 96 -10.23 10.31 9.10
N GLY A 97 -10.17 9.92 7.82
CA GLY A 97 -9.04 10.18 6.95
C GLY A 97 -8.83 11.68 6.64
N GLY A 98 -7.60 12.06 6.27
CA GLY A 98 -7.25 13.44 5.89
C GLY A 98 -7.24 14.43 7.07
N ASN A 99 -6.96 13.95 8.29
CA ASN A 99 -6.93 14.76 9.49
C ASN A 99 -5.50 14.84 10.07
N PHE A 100 -5.37 15.29 11.33
CA PHE A 100 -4.09 15.48 12.02
C PHE A 100 -3.98 14.59 13.26
N LEU A 101 -4.62 13.41 13.25
CA LEU A 101 -4.50 12.44 14.33
C LEU A 101 -3.05 11.95 14.42
N LYS A 102 -2.51 11.94 15.64
CA LYS A 102 -1.15 11.46 15.92
C LYS A 102 -1.11 10.12 16.65
N ILE A 103 -2.12 9.89 17.48
CA ILE A 103 -2.24 8.72 18.35
C ILE A 103 -3.65 8.15 18.21
N ILE A 104 -3.75 6.82 18.08
CA ILE A 104 -5.00 6.09 18.28
C ILE A 104 -4.96 5.48 19.70
N PRO A 105 -5.77 5.97 20.64
CA PRO A 105 -5.70 5.55 22.03
C PRO A 105 -6.22 4.13 22.28
N PHE A 106 -5.80 3.57 23.40
CA PHE A 106 -6.24 2.31 23.96
C PHE A 106 -7.77 2.24 23.99
N GLY A 107 -8.30 1.16 23.42
CA GLY A 107 -9.70 0.83 23.45
C GLY A 107 -10.67 1.86 22.87
N VAL A 108 -10.19 2.81 22.06
CA VAL A 108 -11.04 3.88 21.52
C VAL A 108 -12.13 3.32 20.59
N PHE A 109 -11.88 2.19 19.93
CA PHE A 109 -12.82 1.49 19.05
C PHE A 109 -13.32 0.16 19.62
N ASN A 110 -13.09 -0.13 20.91
CA ASN A 110 -13.37 -1.45 21.47
C ASN A 110 -14.83 -1.88 21.32
N PHE A 111 -15.00 -3.13 20.91
CA PHE A 111 -16.31 -3.81 20.77
C PHE A 111 -17.30 -3.11 19.82
N LEU A 112 -16.85 -2.17 18.98
CA LEU A 112 -17.72 -1.53 18.02
C LEU A 112 -18.12 -2.51 16.91
N PRO A 113 -19.40 -2.53 16.47
CA PRO A 113 -19.90 -3.41 15.42
C PRO A 113 -19.55 -2.92 14.00
N VAL A 114 -18.37 -2.31 13.86
CA VAL A 114 -17.89 -1.59 12.68
C VAL A 114 -17.15 -2.54 11.74
N TYR A 115 -17.47 -2.44 10.45
CA TYR A 115 -16.87 -3.22 9.37
C TYR A 115 -15.66 -2.53 8.75
N TYR A 116 -15.68 -1.19 8.69
CA TYR A 116 -14.67 -0.41 7.97
C TYR A 116 -14.18 0.78 8.79
N VAL A 117 -12.87 0.90 8.95
CA VAL A 117 -12.22 2.04 9.62
C VAL A 117 -11.23 2.70 8.66
N TYR A 118 -11.49 3.96 8.32
CA TYR A 118 -10.64 4.77 7.44
C TYR A 118 -9.88 5.83 8.24
N LEU A 119 -8.57 5.64 8.39
CA LEU A 119 -7.64 6.51 9.10
C LEU A 119 -6.53 7.06 8.17
N ALA A 120 -6.66 6.82 6.86
CA ALA A 120 -5.70 7.20 5.83
C ALA A 120 -5.38 8.71 5.82
N GLY A 121 -4.14 9.09 5.54
CA GLY A 121 -3.74 10.49 5.40
C GLY A 121 -3.83 11.30 6.69
N ASN A 122 -3.45 10.70 7.82
CA ASN A 122 -3.28 11.38 9.10
C ASN A 122 -1.79 11.54 9.43
N GLN A 123 -1.43 11.80 10.68
CA GLN A 123 -0.05 11.88 11.18
C GLN A 123 0.20 10.80 12.24
N ILE A 124 -0.49 9.65 12.12
CA ILE A 124 -0.49 8.62 13.16
C ILE A 124 0.89 7.99 13.22
N HIS A 125 1.56 8.15 14.34
CA HIS A 125 2.84 7.51 14.64
C HIS A 125 2.73 6.46 15.75
N THR A 126 1.61 6.45 16.47
CA THR A 126 1.35 5.50 17.55
C THR A 126 -0.09 5.02 17.51
N ILE A 127 -0.26 3.70 17.55
CA ILE A 127 -1.53 3.04 17.84
C ILE A 127 -1.26 2.24 19.11
N GLU A 128 -2.02 2.52 20.16
CA GLU A 128 -1.86 1.83 21.44
C GLU A 128 -2.40 0.39 21.34
N THR A 129 -1.88 -0.49 22.19
CA THR A 129 -2.34 -1.88 22.29
C THR A 129 -3.85 -1.91 22.53
N GLU A 130 -4.54 -2.89 21.96
CA GLU A 130 -5.99 -3.04 22.09
C GLU A 130 -6.82 -1.84 21.61
N ALA A 131 -6.29 -0.96 20.75
CA ALA A 131 -7.06 0.13 20.16
C ALA A 131 -8.33 -0.34 19.40
N PHE A 132 -8.26 -1.54 18.82
CA PHE A 132 -9.30 -2.19 18.00
C PHE A 132 -9.80 -3.52 18.61
N ALA A 133 -9.61 -3.73 19.92
CA ALA A 133 -9.93 -5.01 20.53
C ALA A 133 -11.44 -5.31 20.51
N GLY A 134 -11.78 -6.58 20.23
CA GLY A 134 -13.16 -7.05 20.23
C GLY A 134 -14.04 -6.52 19.09
N MET A 135 -13.47 -5.85 18.07
CA MET A 135 -14.20 -5.46 16.86
C MET A 135 -14.45 -6.66 15.95
N GLU A 136 -15.33 -7.57 16.37
CA GLU A 136 -15.57 -8.85 15.68
C GLU A 136 -16.15 -8.68 14.26
N ALA A 137 -16.77 -7.55 13.95
CA ALA A 137 -17.30 -7.25 12.63
C ALA A 137 -16.26 -6.63 11.67
N LEU A 138 -15.08 -6.24 12.16
CA LEU A 138 -14.10 -5.49 11.38
C LEU A 138 -13.56 -6.33 10.23
N LYS A 139 -13.72 -5.81 9.01
CA LYS A 139 -13.24 -6.42 7.77
C LYS A 139 -12.09 -5.65 7.16
N GLU A 140 -12.11 -4.32 7.21
CA GLU A 140 -11.09 -3.52 6.53
C GLU A 140 -10.64 -2.35 7.38
N ILE A 141 -9.33 -2.14 7.36
CA ILE A 141 -8.70 -0.99 7.99
C ILE A 141 -7.70 -0.33 7.04
N TYR A 142 -7.81 0.99 6.93
CA TYR A 142 -6.96 1.82 6.09
C TYR A 142 -6.15 2.78 6.95
N LEU A 143 -4.86 2.50 7.05
CA LEU A 143 -3.84 3.24 7.81
C LEU A 143 -2.80 3.87 6.88
N ASP A 144 -3.05 3.91 5.58
CA ASP A 144 -2.11 4.42 4.59
C ASP A 144 -1.80 5.91 4.77
N LYS A 145 -0.63 6.34 4.30
CA LYS A 145 -0.18 7.74 4.35
C LYS A 145 -0.19 8.31 5.77
N ASN A 146 0.42 7.58 6.70
CA ASN A 146 0.62 7.97 8.08
C ASN A 146 2.13 8.02 8.41
N SER A 147 2.53 7.88 9.67
CA SER A 147 3.93 7.91 10.12
C SER A 147 4.25 6.74 11.05
N LEU A 148 3.61 5.58 10.83
CA LEU A 148 3.86 4.36 11.60
C LEU A 148 5.25 3.81 11.28
N VAL A 149 5.98 3.42 12.33
CA VAL A 149 7.36 2.88 12.22
C VAL A 149 7.40 1.35 12.37
N TYR A 150 6.31 0.77 12.87
CA TYR A 150 6.13 -0.67 13.02
C TYR A 150 4.65 -1.04 12.82
N PHE A 151 4.41 -2.30 12.46
CA PHE A 151 3.10 -2.93 12.55
C PHE A 151 3.08 -3.85 13.79
N ASP A 152 2.11 -3.65 14.68
CA ASP A 152 1.95 -4.46 15.89
C ASP A 152 0.57 -5.16 15.89
N PRO A 153 0.51 -6.50 15.84
CA PRO A 153 -0.76 -7.24 15.94
C PRO A 153 -1.47 -7.00 17.29
N GLY A 154 -0.76 -6.50 18.31
CA GLY A 154 -1.28 -6.06 19.60
C GLY A 154 -2.38 -5.00 19.52
N TRP A 155 -2.47 -4.23 18.43
CA TRP A 155 -3.57 -3.26 18.24
C TRP A 155 -4.95 -3.92 18.20
N PHE A 156 -5.01 -5.19 17.78
CA PHE A 156 -6.22 -5.99 17.65
C PHE A 156 -6.33 -7.09 18.71
N ALA A 157 -5.34 -7.20 19.60
CA ALA A 157 -5.27 -8.29 20.55
C ALA A 157 -6.47 -8.26 21.50
N LEU A 158 -7.07 -9.43 21.67
CA LEU A 158 -8.04 -9.73 22.71
C LEU A 158 -7.84 -11.19 23.07
N GLU A 159 -7.60 -11.48 24.35
CA GLU A 159 -7.24 -12.82 24.81
C GLU A 159 -8.25 -13.88 24.30
N GLY A 160 -7.72 -14.95 23.70
CA GLY A 160 -8.52 -16.05 23.16
C GLY A 160 -9.33 -15.73 21.91
N LYS A 161 -9.15 -14.58 21.27
CA LYS A 161 -9.90 -14.19 20.06
C LYS A 161 -9.00 -13.81 18.88
N THR A 162 -9.43 -14.20 17.68
CA THR A 162 -8.84 -13.78 16.41
C THR A 162 -9.64 -12.66 15.77
N SER A 163 -8.98 -11.83 14.98
CA SER A 163 -9.63 -10.79 14.19
C SER A 163 -10.26 -11.36 12.91
N ASN A 164 -11.39 -10.80 12.49
CA ASN A 164 -12.04 -11.10 11.21
C ASN A 164 -11.53 -10.21 10.06
N LEU A 165 -10.46 -9.46 10.27
CA LEU A 165 -9.89 -8.55 9.28
C LEU A 165 -9.53 -9.30 7.98
N GLU A 166 -10.04 -8.78 6.87
CA GLU A 166 -9.82 -9.28 5.51
C GLU A 166 -8.84 -8.38 4.73
N THR A 167 -8.82 -7.07 5.02
CA THR A 167 -7.97 -6.09 4.34
C THR A 167 -7.23 -5.21 5.34
N LEU A 168 -5.90 -5.19 5.23
CA LEU A 168 -5.01 -4.26 5.92
C LEU A 168 -4.26 -3.43 4.88
N ASN A 169 -4.56 -2.14 4.82
CA ASN A 169 -3.78 -1.20 4.03
C ASN A 169 -2.95 -0.31 4.95
N ILE A 170 -1.62 -0.39 4.85
CA ILE A 170 -0.67 0.40 5.62
C ILE A 170 0.43 1.01 4.73
N HIS A 171 0.15 1.16 3.43
CA HIS A 171 1.12 1.70 2.48
C HIS A 171 1.47 3.17 2.78
N HIS A 172 2.61 3.67 2.26
CA HIS A 172 3.09 5.03 2.53
C HIS A 172 3.20 5.34 4.04
N ASN A 173 3.88 4.47 4.78
CA ASN A 173 4.28 4.69 6.17
C ASN A 173 5.83 4.66 6.26
N LYS A 174 6.37 4.46 7.46
CA LYS A 174 7.82 4.39 7.72
C LYS A 174 8.19 3.06 8.38
N ILE A 175 7.48 1.98 8.05
CA ILE A 175 7.65 0.69 8.69
C ILE A 175 9.01 0.10 8.30
N ILE A 176 9.83 -0.23 9.28
CA ILE A 176 11.20 -0.75 9.05
C ILE A 176 11.24 -2.29 9.14
N SER A 177 10.34 -2.88 9.92
CA SER A 177 10.28 -4.34 10.10
C SER A 177 8.85 -4.83 10.34
N ILE A 178 8.60 -6.08 9.96
CA ILE A 178 7.35 -6.79 10.26
C ILE A 178 7.68 -7.97 11.17
N ASN A 179 7.00 -8.08 12.32
CA ASN A 179 7.18 -9.20 13.23
C ASN A 179 6.78 -10.52 12.55
N LYS A 180 7.54 -11.61 12.76
CA LYS A 180 7.21 -12.94 12.21
C LYS A 180 5.82 -13.47 12.59
N LYS A 181 5.23 -12.96 13.67
CA LYS A 181 3.87 -13.30 14.14
C LYS A 181 2.82 -12.26 13.74
N ALA A 182 3.14 -11.32 12.85
CA ALA A 182 2.29 -10.21 12.46
C ALA A 182 0.87 -10.65 12.07
N PHE A 183 0.72 -11.77 11.36
CA PHE A 183 -0.59 -12.21 10.87
C PHE A 183 -1.18 -13.41 11.60
N TYR A 184 -0.59 -13.87 12.71
CA TYR A 184 -1.03 -15.08 13.42
C TYR A 184 -2.49 -15.01 13.89
N ASN A 185 -2.95 -13.82 14.30
CA ASN A 185 -4.31 -13.62 14.80
C ASN A 185 -5.31 -13.16 13.71
N PHE A 186 -4.94 -13.26 12.43
CA PHE A 186 -5.74 -12.77 11.30
C PHE A 186 -6.03 -13.87 10.27
N PRO A 187 -6.69 -14.98 10.66
CA PRO A 187 -6.87 -16.14 9.78
C PRO A 187 -7.68 -15.85 8.51
N LYS A 188 -8.42 -14.74 8.47
CA LYS A 188 -9.25 -14.32 7.33
C LYS A 188 -8.61 -13.25 6.44
N ILE A 189 -7.36 -12.84 6.72
CA ILE A 189 -6.68 -11.80 5.95
C ILE A 189 -6.49 -12.26 4.50
N LYS A 190 -6.88 -11.40 3.56
CA LYS A 190 -6.80 -11.63 2.11
C LYS A 190 -5.89 -10.62 1.43
N THR A 191 -5.97 -9.36 1.86
CA THR A 191 -5.27 -8.26 1.23
C THR A 191 -4.38 -7.59 2.25
N VAL A 192 -3.07 -7.58 2.00
CA VAL A 192 -2.13 -6.76 2.77
C VAL A 192 -1.27 -5.92 1.85
N ASP A 193 -1.27 -4.61 2.10
CA ASP A 193 -0.50 -3.63 1.34
C ASP A 193 0.44 -2.88 2.29
N PHE A 194 1.72 -3.21 2.19
CA PHE A 194 2.85 -2.62 2.89
C PHE A 194 3.74 -1.80 1.93
N SER A 195 3.24 -1.45 0.75
CA SER A 195 4.04 -0.72 -0.23
C SER A 195 4.47 0.65 0.26
N PHE A 196 5.55 1.20 -0.30
CA PHE A 196 6.09 2.52 0.10
C PHE A 196 6.38 2.62 1.60
N ASN A 197 7.11 1.65 2.14
CA ASN A 197 7.62 1.65 3.50
C ASN A 197 9.16 1.53 3.47
N GLU A 198 9.78 1.18 4.59
CA GLU A 198 11.22 1.04 4.73
C GLU A 198 11.62 -0.38 5.16
N ILE A 199 10.83 -1.39 4.77
CA ILE A 199 10.99 -2.77 5.24
C ILE A 199 12.23 -3.40 4.62
N GLU A 200 13.12 -3.91 5.45
CA GLU A 200 14.38 -4.55 5.02
C GLU A 200 14.29 -6.08 5.00
N TYR A 201 13.43 -6.66 5.84
CA TYR A 201 13.31 -8.12 5.98
C TYR A 201 11.86 -8.54 6.25
N ILE A 202 11.49 -9.69 5.67
CA ILE A 202 10.21 -10.38 5.90
C ILE A 202 10.52 -11.84 6.22
N SER A 203 9.92 -12.36 7.28
CA SER A 203 10.07 -13.76 7.66
C SER A 203 9.32 -14.68 6.71
N GLY A 204 9.92 -15.81 6.32
CA GLY A 204 9.24 -16.82 5.50
C GLY A 204 7.97 -17.41 6.14
N ASP A 205 7.89 -17.44 7.47
CA ASP A 205 6.72 -17.97 8.18
C ASP A 205 5.59 -16.95 8.39
N ILE A 206 5.68 -15.76 7.79
CA ILE A 206 4.74 -14.67 8.05
C ILE A 206 3.28 -15.02 7.71
N PHE A 207 3.06 -15.89 6.71
CA PHE A 207 1.75 -16.35 6.27
C PHE A 207 1.36 -17.75 6.75
N ARG A 208 2.03 -18.28 7.79
CA ARG A 208 1.79 -19.64 8.33
C ARG A 208 0.31 -19.96 8.61
N TYR A 209 -0.50 -18.97 8.98
CA TYR A 209 -1.91 -19.13 9.33
C TYR A 209 -2.87 -18.39 8.38
N ASN A 210 -2.40 -17.96 7.21
CA ASN A 210 -3.10 -17.02 6.33
C ASN A 210 -3.22 -17.58 4.90
N ALA A 211 -3.77 -18.79 4.77
CA ALA A 211 -3.83 -19.52 3.51
C ALA A 211 -4.66 -18.85 2.40
N ASP A 212 -5.55 -17.92 2.78
CA ASP A 212 -6.47 -17.21 1.87
C ASP A 212 -5.93 -15.86 1.35
N ILE A 213 -4.64 -15.56 1.55
CA ILE A 213 -4.03 -14.31 1.05
C ILE A 213 -4.14 -14.24 -0.48
N THR A 214 -4.75 -13.19 -1.01
CA THR A 214 -4.95 -12.97 -2.45
C THR A 214 -4.07 -11.85 -2.99
N LEU A 215 -3.74 -10.86 -2.17
CA LEU A 215 -2.86 -9.76 -2.53
C LEU A 215 -1.82 -9.54 -1.44
N PHE A 216 -0.56 -9.63 -1.85
CA PHE A 216 0.58 -9.26 -1.03
C PHE A 216 1.41 -8.22 -1.79
N ASP A 217 1.39 -6.98 -1.30
CA ASP A 217 2.17 -5.89 -1.88
C ASP A 217 3.18 -5.36 -0.86
N VAL A 218 4.46 -5.54 -1.19
CA VAL A 218 5.61 -5.00 -0.46
C VAL A 218 6.51 -4.20 -1.39
N SER A 219 5.95 -3.66 -2.46
CA SER A 219 6.71 -2.84 -3.40
C SER A 219 7.21 -1.54 -2.79
N PHE A 220 8.25 -0.93 -3.37
CA PHE A 220 8.82 0.32 -2.84
C PHE A 220 9.25 0.19 -1.37
N ASN A 221 9.99 -0.86 -1.05
CA ASN A 221 10.59 -1.12 0.26
C ASN A 221 12.13 -1.26 0.10
N LYS A 222 12.80 -1.81 1.13
CA LYS A 222 14.26 -1.99 1.18
C LYS A 222 14.66 -3.47 1.22
N LEU A 223 13.80 -4.38 0.73
CA LEU A 223 14.05 -5.81 0.80
C LEU A 223 15.25 -6.19 -0.07
N THR A 224 16.21 -6.92 0.50
CA THR A 224 17.37 -7.47 -0.24
C THR A 224 17.22 -8.94 -0.61
N THR A 225 16.31 -9.65 0.07
CA THR A 225 16.06 -11.07 -0.16
C THR A 225 14.64 -11.43 0.29
N LEU A 226 14.16 -12.58 -0.16
CA LEU A 226 12.93 -13.21 0.29
C LEU A 226 13.20 -14.69 0.60
N SER A 227 12.62 -15.19 1.68
CA SER A 227 12.74 -16.61 2.03
C SER A 227 11.97 -17.49 1.05
N SER A 228 12.55 -18.65 0.68
CA SER A 228 11.92 -19.61 -0.24
C SER A 228 10.55 -20.09 0.24
N ASN A 229 10.38 -20.20 1.56
CA ASN A 229 9.15 -20.68 2.18
C ASN A 229 8.09 -19.59 2.45
N LEU A 230 8.27 -18.36 1.94
CA LEU A 230 7.35 -17.24 2.16
C LEU A 230 5.88 -17.58 1.86
N LEU A 231 5.66 -18.34 0.80
CA LEU A 231 4.33 -18.72 0.31
C LEU A 231 4.01 -20.20 0.49
N GLU A 232 4.80 -20.97 1.26
CA GLU A 232 4.66 -22.43 1.43
C GLU A 232 3.23 -22.86 1.82
N ASN A 233 2.55 -22.07 2.66
CA ASN A 233 1.19 -22.35 3.13
C ASN A 233 0.08 -21.66 2.30
N VAL A 234 0.46 -20.93 1.24
CA VAL A 234 -0.43 -20.15 0.40
C VAL A 234 -0.62 -20.87 -0.92
N LYS A 235 -1.79 -21.48 -1.14
CA LYS A 235 -2.02 -22.27 -2.36
C LYS A 235 -2.19 -21.43 -3.62
N LYS A 236 -2.67 -20.19 -3.46
CA LYS A 236 -2.99 -19.31 -4.57
C LYS A 236 -2.84 -17.85 -4.15
N VAL A 237 -2.19 -17.06 -4.98
CA VAL A 237 -2.12 -15.59 -4.85
C VAL A 237 -2.62 -14.96 -6.15
N ASP A 238 -3.52 -13.99 -6.06
CA ASP A 238 -3.98 -13.26 -7.24
C ASP A 238 -2.95 -12.20 -7.68
N LYS A 239 -2.35 -11.49 -6.72
CA LYS A 239 -1.33 -10.46 -6.97
C LYS A 239 -0.17 -10.57 -5.99
N PHE A 240 1.01 -10.85 -6.51
CA PHE A 240 2.26 -10.88 -5.74
C PHE A 240 3.18 -9.74 -6.21
N VAL A 241 3.42 -8.74 -5.35
CA VAL A 241 4.10 -7.49 -5.75
C VAL A 241 5.30 -7.25 -4.84
N ILE A 242 6.49 -7.41 -5.41
CA ILE A 242 7.80 -7.20 -4.75
C ILE A 242 8.68 -6.19 -5.51
N ALA A 243 8.12 -5.56 -6.54
CA ALA A 243 8.74 -4.54 -7.37
C ALA A 243 9.32 -3.37 -6.55
N PHE A 244 10.30 -2.67 -7.11
CA PHE A 244 10.95 -1.52 -6.49
C PHE A 244 11.54 -1.86 -5.10
N ASN A 245 12.30 -2.95 -5.03
CA ASN A 245 13.10 -3.35 -3.87
C ASN A 245 14.59 -3.49 -4.27
N PHE A 246 15.40 -4.09 -3.41
CA PHE A 246 16.83 -4.33 -3.57
C PHE A 246 17.15 -5.82 -3.70
N ILE A 247 16.18 -6.64 -4.13
CA ILE A 247 16.33 -8.09 -4.19
C ILE A 247 17.28 -8.46 -5.32
N ASP A 248 18.33 -9.22 -5.01
CA ASP A 248 19.33 -9.66 -5.99
C ASP A 248 19.13 -11.11 -6.44
N ASN A 249 18.51 -11.93 -5.60
CA ASN A 249 18.19 -13.31 -5.85
C ASN A 249 16.83 -13.66 -5.25
N LEU A 250 16.05 -14.45 -5.98
CA LEU A 250 14.79 -15.02 -5.54
C LEU A 250 14.80 -16.50 -5.87
N ASP A 251 14.52 -17.33 -4.87
CA ASP A 251 14.37 -18.75 -5.10
C ASP A 251 13.12 -19.01 -5.95
N LYS A 252 13.27 -19.79 -7.03
CA LYS A 252 12.14 -20.18 -7.88
C LYS A 252 11.09 -20.98 -7.11
N GLU A 253 11.46 -21.64 -6.01
CA GLU A 253 10.53 -22.35 -5.14
C GLU A 253 9.39 -21.44 -4.63
N VAL A 254 9.67 -20.15 -4.36
CA VAL A 254 8.66 -19.17 -3.92
C VAL A 254 7.48 -19.09 -4.91
N ILE A 255 7.76 -19.26 -6.20
CA ILE A 255 6.79 -19.09 -7.29
C ILE A 255 6.35 -20.40 -7.94
N GLU A 256 7.09 -21.50 -7.75
CA GLU A 256 6.75 -22.83 -8.29
C GLU A 256 5.68 -23.53 -7.45
N GLU A 257 5.73 -23.40 -6.11
CA GLU A 257 4.80 -24.09 -5.21
C GLU A 257 3.43 -23.39 -5.10
N THR A 258 3.38 -22.11 -5.47
CA THR A 258 2.18 -21.27 -5.31
C THR A 258 1.57 -20.91 -6.66
N LYS A 259 0.25 -21.08 -6.80
CA LYS A 259 -0.45 -20.61 -8.00
C LYS A 259 -0.58 -19.09 -8.00
N ILE A 260 0.32 -18.41 -8.70
CA ILE A 260 0.29 -16.94 -8.84
C ILE A 260 -0.45 -16.55 -10.12
N LYS A 261 -1.48 -15.71 -10.02
CA LYS A 261 -2.19 -15.20 -11.20
C LYS A 261 -1.41 -14.06 -11.87
N SER A 262 -0.90 -13.13 -11.06
CA SER A 262 -0.12 -12.00 -11.56
C SER A 262 1.00 -11.62 -10.60
N ALA A 263 2.16 -11.26 -11.14
CA ALA A 263 3.34 -10.89 -10.36
C ALA A 263 3.96 -9.58 -10.86
N SER A 264 4.46 -8.77 -9.94
CA SER A 264 5.30 -7.62 -10.25
C SER A 264 6.60 -7.75 -9.46
N ILE A 265 7.65 -8.19 -10.15
CA ILE A 265 8.96 -8.45 -9.54
C ILE A 265 10.00 -7.40 -9.93
N HIS A 266 9.68 -6.49 -10.85
CA HIS A 266 10.60 -5.51 -11.37
C HIS A 266 10.14 -4.09 -11.04
N PRO A 267 11.08 -3.16 -10.78
CA PRO A 267 12.54 -3.32 -10.78
C PRO A 267 13.09 -3.87 -9.44
N ASN A 268 14.21 -4.58 -9.50
CA ASN A 268 14.99 -5.11 -8.38
C ASN A 268 16.48 -5.22 -8.81
N GLN A 269 17.38 -5.75 -7.97
CA GLN A 269 18.84 -5.81 -8.20
C GLN A 269 19.33 -7.17 -8.72
N TRP A 270 18.53 -7.80 -9.57
CA TRP A 270 18.71 -9.20 -9.96
C TRP A 270 20.10 -9.57 -10.48
N ILE A 271 20.62 -10.70 -9.99
CA ILE A 271 21.71 -11.45 -10.63
C ILE A 271 21.10 -12.24 -11.79
N CYS A 272 21.56 -12.01 -13.02
CA CYS A 272 20.87 -12.55 -14.20
C CYS A 272 20.80 -14.07 -14.29
N SER A 273 21.80 -14.79 -13.80
CA SER A 273 21.73 -16.25 -13.74
C SER A 273 20.56 -16.71 -12.86
N CYS A 274 20.29 -16.01 -11.77
CA CYS A 274 19.19 -16.30 -10.84
C CYS A 274 17.82 -15.85 -11.40
N LEU A 275 17.79 -14.68 -12.05
CA LEU A 275 16.56 -14.15 -12.64
C LEU A 275 16.00 -15.07 -13.72
N LYS A 276 16.86 -15.69 -14.51
CA LYS A 276 16.47 -16.59 -15.61
C LYS A 276 15.54 -17.70 -15.12
N ASP A 277 15.86 -18.34 -14.00
CA ASP A 277 15.07 -19.46 -13.47
C ASP A 277 13.70 -18.97 -12.96
N VAL A 278 13.67 -17.80 -12.32
CA VAL A 278 12.44 -17.18 -11.82
C VAL A 278 11.53 -16.78 -12.98
N GLU A 279 12.05 -16.06 -13.98
CA GLU A 279 11.27 -15.62 -15.15
C GLU A 279 10.78 -16.80 -15.99
N THR A 280 11.62 -17.84 -16.17
CA THR A 280 11.22 -19.09 -16.83
C THR A 280 10.08 -19.76 -16.08
N SER A 281 10.14 -19.80 -14.76
CA SER A 281 9.09 -20.38 -13.91
C SER A 281 7.78 -19.58 -13.99
N LEU A 282 7.84 -18.24 -13.96
CA LEU A 282 6.68 -17.38 -14.16
C LEU A 282 6.04 -17.59 -15.54
N TYR A 283 6.85 -17.69 -16.60
CA TYR A 283 6.41 -17.96 -17.96
C TYR A 283 5.72 -19.32 -18.08
N ASN A 284 6.37 -20.38 -17.60
CA ASN A 284 5.83 -21.74 -17.64
C ASN A 284 4.51 -21.86 -16.88
N ASN A 285 4.37 -21.13 -15.77
CA ASN A 285 3.16 -21.06 -14.98
C ASN A 285 2.12 -20.05 -15.51
N ARG A 286 2.38 -19.40 -16.65
CA ARG A 286 1.51 -18.40 -17.31
C ARG A 286 1.11 -17.26 -16.37
N VAL A 287 2.04 -16.83 -15.53
CA VAL A 287 1.83 -15.72 -14.60
C VAL A 287 1.81 -14.41 -15.39
N GLN A 288 0.76 -13.61 -15.21
CA GLN A 288 0.70 -12.28 -15.82
C GLN A 288 1.70 -11.35 -15.12
N SER A 289 2.75 -10.95 -15.83
CA SER A 289 3.62 -9.89 -15.33
C SER A 289 2.96 -8.52 -15.57
N PHE A 290 3.08 -7.62 -14.59
CA PHE A 290 2.57 -6.26 -14.70
C PHE A 290 3.53 -5.28 -14.06
N SER A 291 3.51 -4.04 -14.56
CA SER A 291 4.22 -2.95 -13.90
C SER A 291 3.41 -2.52 -12.69
N SER A 292 4.04 -2.24 -11.54
CA SER A 292 3.30 -1.74 -10.37
C SER A 292 2.48 -0.46 -10.64
N GLY A 293 2.73 0.20 -11.80
CA GLY A 293 2.01 1.36 -12.31
C GLY A 293 0.76 1.09 -13.18
N ASP A 294 0.35 -0.16 -13.44
CA ASP A 294 -0.85 -0.44 -14.26
C ASP A 294 -2.19 0.01 -13.60
N THR A 295 -2.14 0.63 -12.43
CA THR A 295 -3.22 1.43 -11.82
C THR A 295 -3.30 2.89 -12.28
N PHE A 296 -2.37 3.40 -13.11
CA PHE A 296 -2.37 4.79 -13.59
C PHE A 296 -2.46 4.92 -15.12
N LYS A 297 -3.63 4.57 -15.69
CA LYS A 297 -4.02 5.07 -17.01
C LYS A 297 -4.34 6.57 -16.93
N SER A 298 -3.32 7.43 -17.05
CA SER A 298 -3.52 8.83 -17.48
C SER A 298 -2.55 9.15 -18.60
N ARG A 299 -3.10 9.47 -19.78
CA ARG A 299 -2.39 9.64 -21.06
C ARG A 299 -1.44 10.84 -21.12
N GLU A 300 -1.22 11.61 -20.05
CA GLU A 300 -0.47 12.88 -20.15
C GLU A 300 0.48 13.21 -18.99
N ASN A 301 0.71 12.29 -18.04
CA ASN A 301 1.70 12.52 -16.97
C ASN A 301 2.78 11.44 -17.01
N LEU A 302 3.90 11.76 -17.66
CA LEU A 302 5.18 11.07 -17.51
C LEU A 302 5.62 11.20 -16.04
N LEU A 303 5.22 10.24 -15.20
CA LEU A 303 5.69 10.13 -13.83
C LEU A 303 7.17 9.70 -13.88
N LYS A 304 8.03 10.59 -13.41
CA LYS A 304 9.46 10.35 -13.18
C LYS A 304 9.61 9.40 -11.99
N TYR A 305 9.97 8.14 -12.20
CA TYR A 305 10.21 7.19 -11.10
C TYR A 305 11.65 7.30 -10.59
N GLN A 306 11.85 7.36 -9.27
CA GLN A 306 13.17 7.29 -8.64
C GLN A 306 13.51 5.83 -8.38
N LEU A 307 14.57 5.31 -9.03
CA LEU A 307 15.02 3.94 -8.82
C LEU A 307 16.05 3.86 -7.71
N PRO A 308 15.93 2.89 -6.79
CA PRO A 308 17.04 2.51 -5.94
C PRO A 308 18.04 1.64 -6.69
N VAL A 309 19.27 2.10 -6.92
CA VAL A 309 20.32 1.28 -7.55
C VAL A 309 21.55 1.21 -6.65
N ASN A 310 21.91 0.01 -6.19
CA ASN A 310 23.26 -0.30 -5.74
C ASN A 310 24.13 -0.47 -6.98
N THR A 311 24.86 0.59 -7.26
CA THR A 311 25.60 0.89 -8.48
C THR A 311 26.76 -0.05 -8.75
N GLN A 312 27.36 -0.59 -7.68
CA GLN A 312 28.53 -1.45 -7.73
C GLN A 312 28.14 -2.88 -8.12
N TYR A 313 27.00 -3.36 -7.62
CA TYR A 313 26.43 -4.66 -7.98
C TYR A 313 25.77 -4.66 -9.36
N LEU A 314 25.13 -3.54 -9.74
CA LEU A 314 24.47 -3.44 -11.03
C LEU A 314 25.47 -3.49 -12.20
N ALA A 315 26.63 -2.83 -12.10
CA ALA A 315 27.64 -2.86 -13.16
C ALA A 315 28.25 -4.26 -13.37
N SER A 316 28.49 -5.02 -12.29
CA SER A 316 28.98 -6.40 -12.39
C SER A 316 27.90 -7.40 -12.82
N ASN A 317 26.66 -7.24 -12.33
CA ASN A 317 25.55 -8.08 -12.78
C ASN A 317 25.18 -7.78 -14.22
N LEU A 318 25.21 -6.53 -14.68
CA LEU A 318 24.89 -6.16 -16.06
C LEU A 318 25.90 -6.70 -17.08
N SER A 319 27.20 -6.80 -16.73
CA SER A 319 28.16 -7.46 -17.63
C SER A 319 27.87 -8.96 -17.75
N ILE A 320 27.49 -9.61 -16.64
CA ILE A 320 27.07 -11.02 -16.61
C ILE A 320 25.72 -11.21 -17.33
N CYS A 321 24.77 -10.29 -17.16
CA CYS A 321 23.50 -10.27 -17.88
C CYS A 321 23.71 -10.14 -19.38
N TYR A 322 24.57 -9.21 -19.79
CA TYR A 322 24.93 -8.99 -21.18
C TYR A 322 25.65 -10.20 -21.78
N GLU A 323 26.60 -10.81 -21.08
CA GLU A 323 27.26 -12.05 -21.54
C GLU A 323 26.31 -13.25 -21.57
N THR A 324 25.45 -13.41 -20.56
CA THR A 324 24.46 -14.49 -20.49
C THR A 324 23.39 -14.33 -21.57
N TRP A 325 22.95 -13.10 -21.84
CA TRP A 325 22.02 -12.78 -22.91
C TRP A 325 22.65 -12.99 -24.29
N LYS A 326 23.87 -12.49 -24.50
CA LYS A 326 24.65 -12.71 -25.74
C LYS A 326 24.83 -14.22 -26.02
N ASN A 327 25.14 -15.01 -25.00
CA ASN A 327 25.25 -16.47 -25.10
C ASN A 327 23.89 -17.17 -25.33
N CYS A 328 22.77 -16.56 -24.90
CA CYS A 328 21.43 -17.04 -25.23
C CYS A 328 21.02 -16.69 -26.68
N GLU A 329 21.43 -15.54 -27.20
CA GLU A 329 21.15 -15.11 -28.59
C GLU A 329 22.00 -15.84 -29.65
N ASP A 330 23.21 -16.28 -29.32
CA ASP A 330 24.01 -17.12 -30.21
C ASP A 330 23.34 -18.47 -30.55
N SER A 331 22.22 -18.81 -29.88
CA SER A 331 21.39 -19.97 -30.19
C SER A 331 20.18 -19.69 -31.10
N GLN A 332 19.85 -18.43 -31.43
CA GLN A 332 18.79 -18.07 -32.39
C GLN A 332 19.20 -16.93 -33.34
N SER A 333 19.54 -17.30 -34.57
CA SER A 333 19.90 -16.39 -35.65
C SER A 333 18.67 -15.67 -36.24
N SER A 334 18.62 -14.34 -36.19
CA SER A 334 18.10 -13.50 -37.29
C SER A 334 18.51 -12.03 -37.16
N SER A 335 18.74 -11.41 -38.32
CA SER A 335 19.38 -10.10 -38.52
C SER A 335 18.51 -8.86 -38.23
N GLU A 336 17.29 -9.03 -37.72
CA GLU A 336 16.39 -7.91 -37.41
C GLU A 336 16.67 -7.26 -36.04
N ASN A 337 17.50 -7.88 -35.20
CA ASN A 337 17.75 -7.45 -33.82
C ASN A 337 18.80 -6.33 -33.66
N SER A 338 19.51 -5.93 -34.72
CA SER A 338 20.69 -5.06 -34.57
C SER A 338 20.39 -3.60 -34.23
N GLU A 339 19.25 -3.07 -34.66
CA GLU A 339 18.88 -1.66 -34.44
C GLU A 339 18.28 -1.43 -33.05
N ALA A 340 17.47 -2.40 -32.58
CA ALA A 340 17.00 -2.48 -31.20
C ALA A 340 18.17 -2.70 -30.22
N GLN A 341 19.14 -3.56 -30.57
CA GLN A 341 20.38 -3.75 -29.80
C GLN A 341 21.21 -2.45 -29.71
N LYS A 342 21.32 -1.69 -30.79
CA LYS A 342 22.06 -0.41 -30.82
C LYS A 342 21.38 0.67 -29.98
N ALA A 343 20.06 0.78 -30.09
CA ALA A 343 19.27 1.71 -29.29
C ALA A 343 19.36 1.40 -27.79
N PHE A 344 19.30 0.11 -27.43
CA PHE A 344 19.45 -0.33 -26.05
C PHE A 344 20.88 -0.10 -25.52
N GLN A 345 21.91 -0.38 -26.33
CA GLN A 345 23.30 -0.08 -26.01
C GLN A 345 23.58 1.42 -25.83
N GLU A 346 22.98 2.29 -26.65
CA GLU A 346 23.11 3.73 -26.47
C GLU A 346 22.45 4.23 -25.18
N VAL A 347 21.28 3.66 -24.81
CA VAL A 347 20.62 3.96 -23.53
C VAL A 347 21.48 3.46 -22.36
N LEU A 348 22.03 2.24 -22.44
CA LEU A 348 22.97 1.69 -21.46
C LEU A 348 24.28 2.46 -21.36
N THR A 349 24.77 3.09 -22.43
CA THR A 349 26.03 3.86 -22.36
C THR A 349 25.76 5.26 -21.78
N LYS A 350 24.67 5.92 -22.22
CA LYS A 350 24.32 7.28 -21.77
C LYS A 350 23.81 7.33 -20.32
N THR A 351 23.13 6.29 -19.84
CA THR A 351 22.58 6.25 -18.49
C THR A 351 23.63 5.86 -17.43
N TYR A 352 24.74 5.21 -17.81
CA TYR A 352 25.60 4.48 -16.87
C TYR A 352 27.05 4.99 -16.75
N ASP A 353 27.49 5.96 -17.55
CA ASP A 353 28.83 6.58 -17.43
C ASP A 353 29.01 7.48 -16.18
N LYS A 354 27.96 7.70 -15.37
CA LYS A 354 27.97 8.67 -14.24
C LYS A 354 27.32 8.16 -12.96
N VAL A 355 27.76 6.99 -12.51
CA VAL A 355 27.18 6.30 -11.35
C VAL A 355 28.16 6.34 -10.17
N ASN A 356 27.70 6.67 -8.94
CA ASN A 356 28.43 6.93 -7.66
C ASN A 356 28.60 8.40 -7.22
N VAL A 357 27.63 9.29 -7.48
CA VAL A 357 27.64 10.63 -6.88
C VAL A 357 27.00 10.58 -5.48
N LYS A 358 27.81 10.63 -4.43
CA LYS A 358 27.34 11.03 -3.09
C LYS A 358 26.91 12.49 -3.17
N CYS A 359 25.71 12.82 -2.71
CA CYS A 359 25.34 14.21 -2.56
C CYS A 359 25.95 14.72 -1.25
N ALA A 360 27.20 15.15 -1.31
CA ALA A 360 27.83 15.85 -0.20
C ALA A 360 27.11 17.18 0.06
N GLU A 361 27.13 17.66 1.31
CA GLU A 361 26.60 18.98 1.69
C GLU A 361 27.17 20.07 0.78
N GLY A 362 26.41 20.49 -0.24
CA GLY A 362 26.75 21.59 -1.15
C GLY A 362 26.91 21.23 -2.63
N SER A 363 27.04 19.96 -3.02
CA SER A 363 27.04 19.56 -4.44
C SER A 363 25.76 18.79 -4.76
N GLY A 364 24.74 19.52 -5.20
CA GLY A 364 23.47 18.92 -5.65
C GLY A 364 23.68 17.86 -6.74
N CYS A 365 22.71 16.97 -6.88
CA CYS A 365 22.71 15.95 -7.93
C CYS A 365 22.61 16.55 -9.33
N LEU A 366 23.10 15.83 -10.35
CA LEU A 366 23.00 16.23 -11.75
C LEU A 366 21.54 16.38 -12.20
N ASP A 367 21.32 17.14 -13.28
CA ASP A 367 19.98 17.36 -13.85
C ASP A 367 19.27 16.04 -14.20
N GLY A 368 18.04 15.88 -13.71
CA GLY A 368 17.29 14.62 -13.83
C GLY A 368 17.58 13.60 -12.73
N MET A 369 18.37 13.96 -11.71
CA MET A 369 18.60 13.17 -10.51
C MET A 369 18.18 13.91 -9.23
N VAL A 370 17.85 13.18 -8.17
CA VAL A 370 17.46 13.76 -6.86
C VAL A 370 18.32 13.14 -5.77
N CYS A 371 18.62 13.86 -4.68
CA CYS A 371 19.34 13.31 -3.53
C CYS A 371 18.37 12.68 -2.52
N ARG A 372 18.63 11.45 -2.07
CA ARG A 372 17.87 10.78 -0.99
C ARG A 372 18.79 9.79 -0.27
N SER A 373 18.78 9.74 1.06
CA SER A 373 19.63 8.80 1.84
C SER A 373 21.11 8.82 1.42
N ASP A 374 21.69 10.02 1.27
CA ASP A 374 23.11 10.30 0.95
C ASP A 374 23.60 10.04 -0.50
N TYR A 375 22.72 9.61 -1.41
CA TYR A 375 23.08 9.31 -2.81
C TYR A 375 22.17 9.99 -3.83
N CYS A 376 22.69 10.20 -5.05
CA CYS A 376 21.95 10.75 -6.19
C CYS A 376 21.23 9.66 -7.00
N TRP A 377 19.93 9.84 -7.28
CA TRP A 377 19.04 8.86 -7.91
C TRP A 377 18.50 9.35 -9.25
N ALA A 378 18.56 8.52 -10.30
CA ALA A 378 18.02 8.86 -11.63
C ALA A 378 16.49 8.74 -11.70
N LEU A 379 15.88 9.57 -12.56
CA LEU A 379 14.44 9.60 -12.82
C LEU A 379 14.13 8.80 -14.10
N ILE A 380 13.47 7.63 -14.00
CA ILE A 380 12.98 6.87 -15.17
C ILE A 380 11.95 7.71 -15.89
N LYS A 381 12.12 7.89 -17.19
CA LYS A 381 11.18 8.70 -17.98
C LYS A 381 10.07 7.88 -18.65
N VAL A 382 10.28 6.62 -19.08
CA VAL A 382 9.24 5.83 -19.79
C VAL A 382 9.38 4.32 -19.57
N ALA A 383 8.26 3.62 -19.30
CA ALA A 383 8.16 2.16 -19.43
C ALA A 383 7.26 1.82 -20.62
N TYR A 384 7.71 0.98 -21.55
CA TYR A 384 6.87 0.47 -22.64
C TYR A 384 6.38 -0.95 -22.33
N TYR A 385 5.10 -1.20 -22.57
CA TYR A 385 4.48 -2.53 -22.56
C TYR A 385 3.99 -2.81 -23.98
N PHE A 386 4.47 -3.89 -24.61
CA PHE A 386 3.88 -4.37 -25.86
C PHE A 386 2.74 -5.32 -25.52
N GLU A 387 1.49 -4.91 -25.80
CA GLU A 387 0.27 -5.66 -25.46
C GLU A 387 0.18 -7.07 -26.08
N ASN A 388 1.01 -7.39 -27.08
CA ASN A 388 0.96 -8.67 -27.80
C ASN A 388 2.27 -9.48 -27.76
N ASP A 389 3.27 -9.06 -26.99
CA ASP A 389 4.50 -9.82 -26.82
C ASP A 389 5.01 -9.77 -25.37
N PRO A 390 4.75 -10.82 -24.56
CA PRO A 390 5.19 -10.88 -23.17
C PRO A 390 6.72 -11.01 -23.02
N MET A 391 7.49 -11.09 -24.12
CA MET A 391 8.95 -11.25 -24.09
C MET A 391 9.76 -9.95 -23.87
N TYR A 392 9.17 -8.76 -23.97
CA TYR A 392 9.95 -7.53 -23.99
C TYR A 392 9.70 -6.62 -22.80
N PHE A 393 10.44 -6.85 -21.71
CA PHE A 393 10.66 -5.84 -20.67
C PHE A 393 11.76 -4.89 -21.12
N VAL A 394 11.39 -3.79 -21.79
CA VAL A 394 12.34 -2.72 -22.10
C VAL A 394 12.15 -1.58 -21.10
N TRP A 395 13.08 -1.49 -20.16
CA TRP A 395 13.22 -0.32 -19.29
C TRP A 395 13.86 0.82 -20.09
N GLY A 396 13.10 1.88 -20.35
CA GLY A 396 13.64 3.14 -20.86
C GLY A 396 14.01 4.05 -19.69
N PHE A 397 15.27 4.00 -19.27
CA PHE A 397 15.81 4.86 -18.21
C PHE A 397 15.80 6.34 -18.64
#